data_AF-A0A553GWT8-F1
#
_entry.id   AF-A0A553GWT8-F1
#
_cell.length_a   1.000
_cell.length_b   1.000
_cell.length_c   1.000
_cell.angle_alpha   90.00
_cell.angle_beta   90.00
_cell.angle_gamma   90.00
#
_symmetry.space_group_name_H-M   'P 1'
#
loop_
_entity.id
_entity.type
_entity.pdbx_description
1 polymer ?
#
loop_
_entity_poly.entity_id
_entity_poly.type
_entity_poly.pdbx_seq_one_letter_code
_entity_poly.pdbx_strand_id
1 'polypeptide(L)'
;MTRIPSIRAWLLAPLILVAACSTAPPSAPPVDRPLPPREAGLAFVNQVWKVSESRDVALGMLYVFLSDGTLVMSAPGSRPALGTWAAQGEGLTMTEDGITYSVQVLESSPARFRLRSFNPGEPVDITLVPAAGSR
;
A
#
# COMPACT_ATOMS: atom_id res chain seq x y z
N MET A 1 60.98 29.52 -3.54
CA MET A 1 62.22 28.80 -3.90
C MET A 1 63.12 28.76 -2.67
N THR A 2 63.21 27.61 -1.97
CA THR A 2 64.37 27.21 -1.15
C THR A 2 64.22 25.74 -0.75
N ARG A 3 65.13 24.89 -1.22
CA ARG A 3 65.33 23.46 -0.84
C ARG A 3 66.10 23.37 0.47
N ILE A 4 66.13 22.19 1.14
CA ILE A 4 67.18 21.57 2.02
C ILE A 4 66.51 20.44 2.88
N PRO A 5 67.15 19.32 3.30
CA PRO A 5 67.23 18.06 2.55
C PRO A 5 66.79 16.81 3.37
N SER A 6 66.92 15.63 2.77
CA SER A 6 66.69 14.31 3.35
C SER A 6 67.63 13.94 4.50
N ILE A 7 67.10 13.34 5.58
CA ILE A 7 67.85 12.45 6.47
C ILE A 7 67.03 11.18 6.69
N ARG A 8 67.60 10.06 6.24
CA ARG A 8 67.21 8.69 6.59
C ARG A 8 67.73 8.41 8.00
N ALA A 9 66.85 8.01 8.91
CA ALA A 9 67.23 7.30 10.13
C ALA A 9 66.25 6.16 10.33
N TRP A 10 66.69 4.95 10.02
CA TRP A 10 66.03 3.70 10.38
C TRP A 10 66.38 3.39 11.83
N LEU A 11 65.38 3.32 12.71
CA LEU A 11 65.50 2.71 14.04
C LEU A 11 64.20 1.95 14.37
N LEU A 12 64.35 0.62 14.37
CA LEU A 12 63.82 -0.37 15.33
C LEU A 12 62.40 -0.19 15.91
N ALA A 13 61.58 -1.19 15.64
CA ALA A 13 60.30 -1.49 16.30
C ALA A 13 60.44 -1.59 17.84
N PRO A 14 59.35 -1.34 18.59
CA PRO A 14 58.64 -2.52 19.11
C PRO A 14 57.11 -2.44 19.00
N LEU A 15 56.56 -3.65 18.96
CA LEU A 15 55.18 -4.06 19.08
C LEU A 15 54.50 -3.44 20.34
N ILE A 16 53.51 -2.58 20.16
CA ILE A 16 52.57 -2.18 21.23
C ILE A 16 51.20 -2.74 20.88
N LEU A 17 50.87 -3.87 21.49
CA LEU A 17 49.50 -4.38 21.62
C LEU A 17 48.75 -3.43 22.56
N VAL A 18 47.99 -2.48 22.00
CA VAL A 18 46.95 -1.80 22.78
C VAL A 18 45.76 -2.73 22.80
N ALA A 19 45.59 -3.44 23.93
CA ALA A 19 44.36 -4.11 24.29
C ALA A 19 43.25 -3.06 24.37
N ALA A 20 42.53 -2.85 23.26
CA ALA A 20 41.31 -2.08 23.22
C ALA A 20 40.21 -2.89 23.92
N CYS A 21 40.13 -2.78 25.24
CA CYS A 21 38.94 -3.16 25.99
C CYS A 21 37.84 -2.13 25.69
N SER A 22 37.27 -2.20 24.49
CA SER A 22 35.99 -1.57 24.20
C SER A 22 34.91 -2.49 24.76
N THR A 23 34.49 -2.23 26.00
CA THR A 23 33.25 -2.74 26.55
C THR A 23 32.12 -2.30 25.62
N ALA A 24 31.63 -3.24 24.80
CA ALA A 24 30.47 -3.00 23.95
C ALA A 24 29.29 -2.61 24.83
N PRO A 25 28.57 -1.51 24.56
CA PRO A 25 27.36 -1.21 25.28
C PRO A 25 26.36 -2.35 25.05
N PRO A 26 25.57 -2.73 26.07
CA PRO A 26 24.56 -3.75 25.93
C PRO A 26 23.63 -3.38 24.78
N SER A 27 23.56 -4.25 23.78
CA SER A 27 22.64 -4.12 22.66
C SER A 27 21.24 -4.00 23.24
N ALA A 28 20.66 -2.80 23.14
CA ALA A 28 19.27 -2.60 23.48
C ALA A 28 18.43 -3.66 22.74
N PRO A 29 17.37 -4.22 23.36
CA PRO A 29 16.43 -5.04 22.61
C PRO A 29 15.99 -4.24 21.39
N PRO A 30 15.81 -4.89 20.22
CA PRO A 30 15.35 -4.18 19.03
C PRO A 30 14.08 -3.44 19.43
N VAL A 31 14.16 -2.10 19.44
CA VAL A 31 12.99 -1.26 19.50
C VAL A 31 12.12 -1.78 18.36
N ASP A 32 10.91 -2.22 18.68
CA ASP A 32 9.86 -2.48 17.71
C ASP A 32 9.70 -1.22 16.88
N ARG A 33 10.52 -1.11 15.84
CA ARG A 33 10.35 -0.10 14.81
C ARG A 33 9.00 -0.49 14.23
N PRO A 34 7.99 0.40 14.27
CA PRO A 34 6.77 0.15 13.53
C PRO A 34 7.20 -0.24 12.13
N LEU A 35 6.82 -1.45 11.70
CA LEU A 35 6.97 -1.82 10.31
C LEU A 35 6.34 -0.66 9.52
N PRO A 36 6.99 -0.17 8.44
CA PRO A 36 6.27 0.72 7.54
C PRO A 36 4.93 0.04 7.24
N PRO A 37 3.80 0.77 7.21
CA PRO A 37 2.52 0.18 6.85
C PRO A 37 2.79 -0.71 5.64
N ARG A 38 2.50 -2.02 5.77
CA ARG A 38 2.65 -2.92 4.63
C ARG A 38 2.00 -2.20 3.47
N GLU A 39 2.63 -2.24 2.32
CA GLU A 39 1.89 -2.16 1.06
C GLU A 39 0.92 -3.37 1.01
N ALA A 40 -0.07 -3.43 1.92
CA ALA A 40 -1.37 -4.04 1.69
C ALA A 40 -2.16 -3.20 0.66
N GLY A 41 -1.42 -2.44 -0.15
CA GLY A 41 -1.86 -1.41 -1.05
C GLY A 41 -2.48 -2.10 -2.23
N LEU A 42 -3.77 -1.87 -2.39
CA LEU A 42 -4.44 -2.01 -3.68
C LEU A 42 -4.46 -3.44 -4.24
N ALA A 43 -4.52 -4.47 -3.40
CA ALA A 43 -4.75 -5.85 -3.86
C ALA A 43 -6.04 -6.01 -4.70
N PHE A 44 -6.93 -5.01 -4.65
CA PHE A 44 -8.16 -4.91 -5.42
C PHE A 44 -8.00 -4.29 -6.81
N VAL A 45 -6.86 -3.69 -7.14
CA VAL A 45 -6.65 -2.97 -8.40
C VAL A 45 -6.41 -3.93 -9.55
N ASN A 46 -6.91 -3.56 -10.74
CA ASN A 46 -6.83 -4.34 -11.97
C ASN A 46 -7.45 -5.75 -11.84
N GLN A 47 -8.40 -5.91 -10.93
CA GLN A 47 -9.16 -7.14 -10.74
C GLN A 47 -10.65 -6.89 -10.99
N VAL A 48 -11.32 -7.89 -11.56
CA VAL A 48 -12.78 -7.88 -11.72
C VAL A 48 -13.42 -8.41 -10.45
N TRP A 49 -14.12 -7.53 -9.75
CA TRP A 49 -14.86 -7.80 -8.53
C TRP A 49 -16.34 -7.95 -8.83
N LYS A 50 -17.02 -8.85 -8.11
CA LYS A 50 -18.46 -9.07 -8.19
C LYS A 50 -19.07 -8.86 -6.81
N VAL A 51 -20.13 -8.05 -6.75
CA VAL A 51 -20.92 -7.86 -5.53
C VAL A 51 -21.57 -9.19 -5.13
N SER A 52 -21.20 -9.69 -3.96
CA SER A 52 -21.79 -10.89 -3.36
C SER A 52 -22.80 -10.56 -2.27
N GLU A 53 -22.64 -9.43 -1.59
CA GLU A 53 -23.54 -8.98 -0.53
C GLU A 53 -23.63 -7.45 -0.54
N SER A 54 -24.83 -6.91 -0.54
CA SER A 54 -25.15 -5.51 -0.24
C SER A 54 -26.65 -5.37 -0.04
N ARG A 55 -27.08 -4.32 0.68
CA ARG A 55 -28.50 -3.98 0.82
C ARG A 55 -29.02 -3.10 -0.32
N ASP A 56 -28.15 -2.26 -0.90
CA ASP A 56 -28.55 -1.21 -1.84
C ASP A 56 -27.84 -1.32 -3.21
N VAL A 57 -26.80 -2.15 -3.33
CA VAL A 57 -26.12 -2.43 -4.61
C VAL A 57 -26.56 -3.78 -5.14
N ALA A 58 -26.87 -3.84 -6.44
CA ALA A 58 -27.36 -5.06 -7.09
C ALA A 58 -26.34 -6.21 -6.98
N LEU A 59 -26.80 -7.38 -6.54
CA LEU A 59 -25.98 -8.59 -6.52
C LEU A 59 -25.54 -8.96 -7.94
N GLY A 60 -24.30 -9.39 -8.08
CA GLY A 60 -23.71 -9.69 -9.38
C GLY A 60 -23.20 -8.48 -10.15
N MET A 61 -23.41 -7.25 -9.65
CA MET A 61 -22.77 -6.06 -10.20
C MET A 61 -21.24 -6.21 -10.17
N LEU A 62 -20.60 -5.82 -11.26
CA LEU A 62 -19.15 -5.89 -11.43
C LEU A 62 -18.51 -4.54 -11.16
N TYR A 63 -17.35 -4.56 -10.51
CA TYR A 63 -16.49 -3.41 -10.28
C TYR A 63 -15.05 -3.73 -10.74
N VAL A 64 -14.39 -2.78 -11.40
CA VAL A 64 -12.94 -2.84 -11.68
C VAL A 64 -12.33 -1.49 -11.33
N PHE A 65 -11.32 -1.53 -10.46
CA PHE A 65 -10.54 -0.36 -10.07
C PHE A 65 -9.24 -0.39 -10.87
N LEU A 66 -9.17 0.33 -11.98
CA LEU A 66 -7.98 0.31 -12.84
C LEU A 66 -6.88 1.19 -12.25
N SER A 67 -5.62 0.79 -12.43
CA SER A 67 -4.45 1.47 -11.86
C SER A 67 -4.25 2.91 -12.35
N ASP A 68 -4.94 3.33 -13.41
CA ASP A 68 -4.95 4.71 -13.90
C ASP A 68 -6.00 5.61 -13.22
N GLY A 69 -6.75 5.07 -12.26
CA GLY A 69 -7.83 5.79 -11.57
C GLY A 69 -9.20 5.65 -12.24
N THR A 70 -9.33 4.85 -13.32
CA THR A 70 -10.63 4.55 -13.93
C THR A 70 -11.39 3.53 -13.09
N LEU A 71 -12.67 3.81 -12.85
CA LEU A 71 -13.62 2.88 -12.24
C LEU A 71 -14.54 2.32 -13.33
N VAL A 72 -14.61 1.00 -13.49
CA VAL A 72 -15.57 0.35 -14.39
C VAL A 72 -16.64 -0.33 -13.57
N MET A 73 -17.90 -0.10 -13.91
CA MET A 73 -19.06 -0.70 -13.24
C MET A 73 -19.97 -1.37 -14.26
N SER A 74 -20.51 -2.54 -13.96
CA SER A 74 -21.48 -3.21 -14.85
C SER A 74 -22.51 -3.98 -14.05
N ALA A 75 -23.77 -3.54 -14.12
CA ALA A 75 -24.89 -4.31 -13.60
C ALA A 75 -25.24 -5.46 -14.57
N PRO A 76 -25.77 -6.59 -14.09
CA PRO A 76 -26.20 -7.70 -14.94
C PRO A 76 -27.18 -7.24 -16.03
N GLY A 77 -26.86 -7.53 -17.30
CA GLY A 77 -27.70 -7.17 -18.44
C GLY A 77 -27.59 -5.71 -18.91
N SER A 78 -26.75 -4.90 -18.27
CA SER A 78 -26.56 -3.49 -18.61
C SER A 78 -25.23 -3.26 -19.33
N ARG A 79 -25.15 -2.15 -20.08
CA ARG A 79 -23.85 -1.67 -20.59
C ARG A 79 -22.97 -1.21 -19.42
N PRO A 80 -21.64 -1.38 -19.50
CA PRO A 80 -20.74 -0.83 -18.50
C PRO A 80 -20.84 0.70 -18.40
N ALA A 81 -20.75 1.21 -17.18
CA ALA A 81 -20.59 2.61 -16.85
C ALA A 81 -19.14 2.88 -16.39
N LEU A 82 -18.70 4.13 -16.54
CA LEU A 82 -17.37 4.57 -16.13
C LEU A 82 -17.49 5.64 -15.04
N GLY A 83 -16.57 5.58 -14.09
CA GLY A 83 -16.32 6.60 -13.08
C GLY A 83 -14.83 6.78 -12.88
N THR A 84 -14.46 7.47 -11.81
CA THR A 84 -13.07 7.56 -11.35
C THR A 84 -12.94 7.15 -9.90
N TRP A 85 -11.73 6.77 -9.52
CA TRP A 85 -11.38 6.50 -8.14
C TRP A 85 -9.95 6.98 -7.84
N ALA A 86 -9.69 7.28 -6.57
CA ALA A 86 -8.36 7.60 -6.07
C ALA A 86 -8.21 7.03 -4.66
N ALA A 87 -6.99 6.60 -4.31
CA ALA A 87 -6.68 6.26 -2.93
C ALA A 87 -6.66 7.54 -2.06
N GLN A 88 -7.24 7.48 -0.87
CA GLN A 88 -7.30 8.58 0.07
C GLN A 88 -7.09 8.07 1.50
N GLY A 89 -5.85 8.17 2.00
CA GLY A 89 -5.48 7.55 3.28
C GLY A 89 -5.71 6.03 3.24
N GLU A 90 -6.45 5.51 4.21
CA GLU A 90 -6.86 4.09 4.28
C GLU A 90 -8.13 3.79 3.47
N GLY A 91 -8.70 4.78 2.79
CA GLY A 91 -9.93 4.68 2.01
C GLY A 91 -9.74 5.03 0.54
N LEU A 92 -10.86 5.25 -0.14
CA LEU A 92 -10.93 5.70 -1.51
C LEU A 92 -11.81 6.96 -1.60
N THR A 93 -11.56 7.76 -2.62
CA THR A 93 -12.56 8.67 -3.19
C THR A 93 -13.07 8.03 -4.47
N MET A 94 -14.38 8.00 -4.68
CA MET A 94 -15.00 7.52 -5.93
C MET A 94 -15.86 8.64 -6.54
N THR A 95 -15.87 8.72 -7.86
CA THR A 95 -16.79 9.58 -8.62
C THR A 95 -17.60 8.73 -9.58
N GLU A 96 -18.92 8.70 -9.38
CA GLU A 96 -19.88 7.97 -10.21
C GLU A 96 -20.95 8.95 -10.67
N ASP A 97 -21.31 8.96 -11.96
CA ASP A 97 -22.29 9.89 -12.55
C ASP A 97 -22.08 11.38 -12.15
N GLY A 98 -20.82 11.77 -11.97
CA GLY A 98 -20.42 13.13 -11.58
C GLY A 98 -20.52 13.43 -10.08
N ILE A 99 -20.91 12.47 -9.25
CA ILE A 99 -21.01 12.60 -7.80
C ILE A 99 -19.76 11.99 -7.16
N THR A 100 -18.99 12.83 -6.47
CA THR A 100 -17.80 12.41 -5.72
C THR A 100 -18.15 12.12 -4.27
N TYR A 101 -17.74 10.96 -3.76
CA TYR A 101 -17.97 10.56 -2.38
C TYR A 101 -16.81 9.72 -1.83
N SER A 102 -16.70 9.69 -0.50
CA SER A 102 -15.69 8.90 0.20
C SER A 102 -16.14 7.45 0.34
N VAL A 103 -15.17 6.54 0.38
CA VAL A 103 -15.37 5.12 0.60
C VAL A 103 -14.33 4.63 1.59
N GLN A 104 -14.76 3.92 2.63
CA GLN A 104 -13.86 3.27 3.57
C GLN A 104 -13.58 1.84 3.08
N VAL A 105 -12.31 1.44 3.07
CA VAL A 105 -11.92 0.05 2.85
C VAL A 105 -11.99 -0.68 4.20
N LEU A 106 -12.91 -1.65 4.31
CA LEU A 106 -13.10 -2.45 5.50
C LEU A 106 -12.24 -3.72 5.49
N GLU A 107 -12.01 -4.28 4.30
CA GLU A 107 -11.19 -5.47 4.08
C GLU A 107 -10.62 -5.44 2.66
N SER A 108 -9.33 -5.75 2.48
CA SER A 108 -8.74 -5.93 1.16
C SER A 108 -7.82 -7.15 1.15
N SER A 109 -8.22 -8.17 0.40
CA SER A 109 -7.47 -9.40 0.19
C SER A 109 -7.75 -9.95 -1.21
N PRO A 110 -6.93 -10.89 -1.74
CA PRO A 110 -7.20 -11.50 -3.04
C PRO A 110 -8.54 -12.24 -3.17
N ALA A 111 -9.16 -12.60 -2.04
CA ALA A 111 -10.41 -13.38 -2.01
C ALA A 111 -11.65 -12.52 -1.71
N ARG A 112 -11.45 -11.34 -1.12
CA ARG A 112 -12.53 -10.52 -0.62
C ARG A 112 -12.11 -9.06 -0.53
N PHE A 113 -12.99 -8.19 -1.03
CA PHE A 113 -12.85 -6.75 -0.91
C PHE A 113 -14.14 -6.20 -0.31
N ARG A 114 -14.06 -5.51 0.83
CA ARG A 114 -15.22 -4.95 1.52
C ARG A 114 -15.09 -3.45 1.62
N LEU A 115 -16.16 -2.76 1.26
CA LEU A 115 -16.24 -1.32 1.21
C LEU A 115 -17.41 -0.82 2.04
N ARG A 116 -17.27 0.37 2.62
CA ARG A 116 -18.39 1.19 3.09
C ARG A 116 -18.44 2.47 2.27
N SER A 117 -19.47 2.59 1.43
CA SER A 117 -19.71 3.74 0.58
C SER A 117 -20.46 4.83 1.35
N PHE A 118 -20.02 6.08 1.21
CA PHE A 118 -20.69 7.28 1.72
C PHE A 118 -21.30 8.11 0.58
N ASN A 119 -21.77 7.46 -0.50
CA ASN A 119 -22.64 8.08 -1.51
C ASN A 119 -23.84 8.76 -0.81
N PRO A 120 -24.34 9.92 -1.30
CA PRO A 120 -25.58 10.53 -0.84
C PRO A 120 -26.66 9.55 -0.34
N GLY A 121 -27.04 9.70 0.92
CA GLY A 121 -27.96 8.81 1.62
C GLY A 121 -27.31 8.16 2.84
N GLU A 122 -27.82 6.99 3.22
CA GLU A 122 -27.26 6.19 4.31
C GLU A 122 -26.03 5.41 3.85
N PRO A 123 -24.96 5.32 4.66
CA PRO A 123 -23.78 4.56 4.28
C PRO A 123 -24.09 3.09 3.95
N VAL A 124 -23.51 2.58 2.86
CA VAL A 124 -23.79 1.24 2.35
C VAL A 124 -22.55 0.37 2.43
N ASP A 125 -22.69 -0.80 3.06
CA ASP A 125 -21.66 -1.84 3.04
C ASP A 125 -21.83 -2.71 1.78
N ILE A 126 -20.70 -3.00 1.14
CA ILE A 126 -20.61 -3.80 -0.08
C ILE A 126 -19.52 -4.84 0.13
N THR A 127 -19.87 -6.12 0.05
CA THR A 127 -18.92 -7.24 -0.02
C THR A 127 -18.75 -7.64 -1.47
N LEU A 128 -17.49 -7.63 -1.93
CA LEU A 128 -17.11 -8.08 -3.25
C LEU A 128 -16.20 -9.31 -3.16
N VAL A 129 -16.37 -10.21 -4.13
CA VAL A 129 -15.52 -11.38 -4.36
C VAL A 129 -15.00 -11.36 -5.79
N PRO A 130 -13.87 -12.03 -6.12
CA PRO A 130 -13.40 -12.11 -7.49
C PRO A 130 -14.49 -12.68 -8.41
N ALA A 131 -14.69 -12.05 -9.57
CA ALA A 131 -15.48 -12.64 -10.63
C ALA A 131 -14.72 -13.85 -11.19
N ALA A 132 -15.42 -14.96 -11.47
CA ALA A 132 -14.80 -16.16 -12.03
C ALA A 132 -14.05 -15.83 -13.33
N GLY A 133 -12.83 -16.36 -13.50
CA GLY A 133 -12.02 -16.17 -14.72
C GLY A 133 -11.08 -14.96 -14.76
N SER A 134 -10.89 -14.24 -13.64
CA SER A 134 -10.08 -13.01 -13.57
C SER A 134 -8.61 -13.22 -13.11
N ARG A 135 -7.93 -14.26 -13.59
CA ARG A 135 -6.50 -14.52 -13.29
C ARG A 135 -5.61 -14.36 -14.51
#